data_AF-A0A8H8T0D2-F1
#
_entry.id   AF-A0A8H8T0D2-F1
#
_cell.length_a   1.000
_cell.length_b   1.000
_cell.length_c   1.000
_cell.angle_alpha   90.00
_cell.angle_beta   90.00
_cell.angle_gamma   90.00
#
_symmetry.space_group_name_H-M   'P 1'
#
loop_
_entity.id
_entity.type
_entity.pdbx_description
1 polymer ?
#
loop_
_entity_poly.entity_id
_entity_poly.type
_entity_poly.pdbx_seq_one_letter_code
_entity_poly.pdbx_strand_id
1 'polypeptide(L)'
;MQVGNGLTEFLVEAVGGTSFRHMMFKALCGPKAFKNVVYVTNMWSIHPTEDEILREAELRDGVLGTPLAEGAQMARHTNTQESAHNIIRMLLGKDLMVTKIQRQLVVESLPLEKTDVGLVIGQDLEDNLRKRQEE
;
A
#
# COMPACT_ATOMS: atom_id res chain seq x y z
N MET A 1 13.04 -8.29 33.34
CA MET A 1 12.34 -9.60 33.38
C MET A 1 10.91 -9.35 32.95
N GLN A 2 10.51 -10.03 31.87
CA GLN A 2 9.21 -9.99 31.17
C GLN A 2 8.76 -8.65 30.56
N VAL A 3 9.15 -8.41 29.31
CA VAL A 3 8.29 -7.70 28.35
C VAL A 3 7.60 -8.80 27.54
N GLY A 4 6.31 -8.99 27.79
CA GLY A 4 5.52 -10.08 27.25
C GLY A 4 5.29 -9.97 25.74
N ASN A 5 5.35 -11.14 25.10
CA ASN A 5 4.91 -11.45 23.74
C ASN A 5 3.43 -11.05 23.52
N GLY A 6 3.18 -9.86 22.97
CA GLY A 6 1.80 -9.44 22.66
C GLY A 6 1.61 -8.57 21.42
N LEU A 7 2.68 -8.27 20.66
CA LEU A 7 2.61 -7.30 19.56
C LEU A 7 3.11 -7.84 18.21
N THR A 8 3.67 -9.04 18.18
CA THR A 8 4.07 -9.70 16.91
C THR A 8 2.87 -10.13 16.06
N GLU A 9 1.66 -10.14 16.63
CA GLU A 9 0.45 -10.59 15.96
C GLU A 9 -0.35 -9.44 15.32
N PHE A 10 -0.15 -8.19 15.76
CA PHE A 10 -1.08 -7.09 15.44
C PHE A 10 -0.78 -6.28 14.16
N LEU A 11 0.29 -6.59 13.43
CA LEU A 11 0.64 -5.89 12.17
C LEU A 11 0.68 -6.79 10.94
N VAL A 12 0.41 -8.09 11.08
CA VAL A 12 0.33 -9.05 9.96
C VAL A 12 -1.07 -9.70 9.86
N GLU A 13 -2.06 -9.26 10.64
CA GLU A 13 -3.46 -9.61 10.36
C GLU A 13 -4.00 -8.76 9.19
N ALA A 14 -3.76 -9.26 7.98
CA ALA A 14 -4.82 -9.67 7.08
C ALA A 14 -4.21 -9.89 5.70
N VAL A 15 -3.82 -11.12 5.40
CA VAL A 15 -3.47 -11.55 4.03
C VAL A 15 -4.69 -11.39 3.08
N GLY A 16 -5.91 -11.15 3.59
CA GLY A 16 -7.07 -10.67 2.80
C GLY A 16 -7.20 -9.13 2.71
N GLY A 17 -7.17 -8.44 3.85
CA GLY A 17 -7.44 -7.00 3.93
C GLY A 17 -6.30 -6.08 3.47
N THR A 18 -5.04 -6.49 3.61
CA THR A 18 -3.89 -5.73 3.07
C THR A 18 -3.87 -5.75 1.55
N SER A 19 -4.24 -6.89 0.93
CA SER A 19 -4.36 -7.02 -0.52
C SER A 19 -5.47 -6.12 -1.07
N PHE A 20 -6.66 -6.12 -0.46
CA PHE A 20 -7.76 -5.24 -0.86
C PHE A 20 -7.39 -3.75 -0.75
N ARG A 21 -6.80 -3.33 0.37
CA ARG A 21 -6.35 -1.93 0.55
C ARG A 21 -5.33 -1.52 -0.51
N HIS A 22 -4.42 -2.43 -0.88
CA HIS A 22 -3.45 -2.18 -1.96
C HIS A 22 -4.12 -2.08 -3.34
N MET A 23 -5.07 -2.97 -3.65
CA MET A 23 -5.84 -2.89 -4.90
C MET A 23 -6.65 -1.59 -4.98
N MET A 24 -7.30 -1.19 -3.89
CA MET A 24 -8.02 0.08 -3.80
C MET A 24 -7.07 1.27 -3.98
N PHE A 25 -5.90 1.25 -3.34
CA PHE A 25 -4.86 2.27 -3.53
C PHE A 25 -4.42 2.38 -4.99
N LYS A 26 -4.20 1.26 -5.68
CA LYS A 26 -3.86 1.25 -7.11
C LYS A 26 -4.96 1.90 -7.95
N ALA A 27 -6.23 1.59 -7.67
CA ALA A 27 -7.37 2.18 -8.36
C ALA A 27 -7.49 3.70 -8.10
N LEU A 28 -7.22 4.15 -6.86
CA LEU A 28 -7.26 5.55 -6.45
C LEU A 28 -6.19 6.38 -7.18
N CYS A 29 -4.94 5.95 -7.08
CA CYS A 29 -3.79 6.66 -7.63
C CYS A 29 -3.74 6.57 -9.16
N GLY A 30 -3.88 5.35 -9.69
CA GLY A 30 -3.57 5.00 -11.06
C GLY A 30 -2.07 4.98 -11.37
N PRO A 31 -1.67 4.36 -12.48
CA PRO A 31 -0.28 4.06 -12.82
C PRO A 31 0.61 5.32 -12.88
N LYS A 32 0.06 6.41 -13.44
CA LYS A 32 0.81 7.66 -13.61
C LYS A 32 1.17 8.35 -12.27
N ALA A 33 0.46 8.05 -11.19
CA ALA A 33 0.72 8.64 -9.88
C ALA A 33 1.77 7.86 -9.07
N PHE A 34 2.14 6.64 -9.49
CA PHE A 34 3.11 5.84 -8.75
C PHE A 34 4.51 6.45 -8.70
N LYS A 35 4.91 7.25 -9.69
CA LYS A 35 6.14 8.06 -9.58
C LYS A 35 6.21 8.95 -8.32
N ASN A 36 5.07 9.25 -7.70
CA ASN A 36 4.97 10.03 -6.45
C ASN A 36 4.71 9.19 -5.21
N VAL A 37 4.82 7.87 -5.31
CA VAL A 37 4.56 6.93 -4.21
C VAL A 37 5.86 6.36 -3.69
N VAL A 38 5.98 6.28 -2.36
CA VAL A 38 7.06 5.57 -1.66
C VAL A 38 6.41 4.54 -0.73
N TYR A 39 6.67 3.27 -0.97
CA TYR A 39 6.31 2.18 -0.06
C TYR A 39 7.36 2.10 1.04
N VAL A 40 6.93 2.26 2.29
CA VAL A 40 7.81 2.27 3.45
C VAL A 40 7.61 1.00 4.26
N THR A 41 8.68 0.22 4.43
CA THR A 41 8.72 -0.92 5.36
C THR A 41 9.27 -0.45 6.70
N ASN A 42 8.65 -0.85 7.81
CA ASN A 42 9.03 -0.44 9.16
C ASN A 42 9.40 -1.66 10.03
N MET A 43 9.69 -1.43 11.32
CA MET A 43 9.99 -2.46 12.31
C MET A 43 11.19 -3.37 11.96
N TRP A 44 12.20 -2.80 11.33
CA TRP A 44 13.43 -3.50 11.02
C TRP A 44 14.27 -3.78 12.26
N SER A 45 14.80 -4.99 12.37
CA SER A 45 15.87 -5.29 13.33
C SER A 45 17.11 -4.44 13.04
N ILE A 46 17.88 -4.09 14.10
CA ILE A 46 19.12 -3.32 13.97
C ILE A 46 20.09 -4.03 13.02
N HIS A 47 20.12 -5.36 13.09
CA HIS A 47 20.76 -6.23 12.13
C HIS A 47 19.67 -7.05 11.45
N PRO A 48 19.32 -6.74 10.19
CA PRO A 48 18.24 -7.45 9.51
C PRO A 48 18.52 -8.93 9.41
N THR A 49 17.53 -9.76 9.74
CA THR A 49 17.63 -11.21 9.61
C THR A 49 17.47 -11.64 8.15
N GLU A 50 17.88 -12.86 7.81
CA GLU A 50 17.64 -13.42 6.47
C GLU A 50 16.14 -13.45 6.14
N ASP A 51 15.28 -13.77 7.11
CA ASP A 51 13.83 -13.79 6.93
C ASP A 51 13.26 -12.40 6.64
N GLU A 52 13.74 -11.35 7.33
CA GLU A 52 13.31 -9.97 7.07
C GLU A 52 13.72 -9.51 5.66
N ILE A 53 14.92 -9.88 5.22
CA ILE A 53 15.43 -9.57 3.88
C ILE A 53 14.63 -10.34 2.81
N LEU A 54 14.41 -11.64 3.02
CA LEU A 54 13.63 -12.48 2.12
C LEU A 54 12.20 -11.93 1.98
N ARG A 55 11.57 -11.54 3.09
CA ARG A 55 10.23 -10.99 3.08
C ARG A 55 10.14 -9.67 2.31
N GLU A 56 11.16 -8.82 2.41
CA GLU A 56 11.21 -7.59 1.61
C GLU A 56 11.33 -7.90 0.12
N ALA A 57 12.14 -8.89 -0.25
CA ALA A 57 12.24 -9.35 -1.63
C ALA A 57 10.89 -9.88 -2.14
N GLU A 58 10.20 -10.70 -1.35
CA GLU A 58 8.85 -11.19 -1.69
C GLU A 58 7.85 -10.04 -1.89
N LEU A 59 7.90 -8.99 -1.07
CA LEU A 59 7.04 -7.82 -1.24
C LEU A 59 7.37 -7.05 -2.53
N ARG A 60 8.67 -6.86 -2.78
CA ARG A 60 9.20 -6.17 -3.97
C ARG A 60 8.82 -6.90 -5.25
N ASP A 61 9.00 -8.21 -5.28
CA ASP A 61 8.80 -9.03 -6.49
C ASP A 61 7.34 -9.46 -6.65
N GLY A 62 6.57 -9.47 -5.56
CA GLY A 62 5.15 -9.77 -5.55
C GLY A 62 4.29 -8.52 -5.73
N VAL A 63 3.55 -8.16 -4.68
CA VAL A 63 2.47 -7.17 -4.75
C VAL A 63 2.94 -5.77 -5.14
N LEU A 64 4.19 -5.40 -4.81
CA LEU A 64 4.77 -4.09 -5.13
C LEU A 64 5.48 -4.06 -6.48
N GLY A 65 5.69 -5.20 -7.15
CA GLY A 65 6.47 -5.26 -8.39
C GLY A 65 5.92 -4.35 -9.48
N THR A 66 4.61 -4.40 -9.75
CA THR A 66 3.98 -3.53 -10.76
C THR A 66 4.08 -2.03 -10.39
N PRO A 67 3.69 -1.56 -9.19
CA PRO A 67 3.92 -0.18 -8.80
C PRO A 67 5.37 0.28 -8.93
N LEU A 68 6.33 -0.56 -8.55
CA LEU A 68 7.76 -0.23 -8.64
C LEU A 68 8.20 -0.11 -10.10
N ALA A 69 7.74 -0.99 -10.98
CA ALA A 69 7.97 -0.88 -12.42
C ALA A 69 7.36 0.39 -13.03
N GLU A 70 6.28 0.91 -12.44
CA GLU A 70 5.60 2.15 -12.85
C GLU A 70 6.16 3.41 -12.16
N GLY A 71 7.30 3.28 -11.46
CA GLY A 71 8.07 4.41 -10.92
C GLY A 71 7.85 4.68 -9.43
N ALA A 72 7.06 3.86 -8.73
CA ALA A 72 7.05 3.89 -7.28
C ALA A 72 8.43 3.52 -6.72
N GLN A 73 8.70 4.00 -5.51
CA GLN A 73 9.94 3.72 -4.80
C GLN A 73 9.64 2.91 -3.55
N MET A 74 10.65 2.24 -3.03
CA MET A 74 10.58 1.50 -1.77
C MET A 74 11.70 1.95 -0.85
N ALA A 75 11.40 2.10 0.45
CA ALA A 75 12.37 2.54 1.45
C ALA A 75 12.15 1.83 2.78
N ARG A 76 13.24 1.62 3.52
CA ARG A 76 13.20 1.09 4.90
C ARG A 76 13.19 2.23 5.89
N HIS A 77 12.25 2.23 6.83
CA HIS A 77 12.26 3.08 7.99
C HIS A 77 12.82 2.31 9.20
N THR A 78 14.02 2.69 9.63
CA THR A 78 14.76 2.03 10.72
C THR A 78 14.46 2.62 12.09
N ASN A 79 13.26 3.21 12.26
CA ASN A 79 12.82 3.88 13.49
C ASN A 79 13.76 5.02 13.95
N THR A 80 14.46 5.65 13.00
CA THR A 80 15.34 6.80 13.25
C THR A 80 14.79 8.06 12.58
N GLN A 81 15.09 9.22 13.18
CA GLN A 81 14.74 10.51 12.59
C GLN A 81 15.39 10.69 11.19
N GLU A 82 16.62 10.21 11.03
CA GLU A 82 17.34 10.29 9.76
C GLU A 82 16.64 9.50 8.65
N SER A 83 16.24 8.25 8.91
CA SER A 83 15.52 7.45 7.90
C SER A 83 14.18 8.06 7.53
N ALA A 84 13.44 8.63 8.49
CA ALA A 84 12.20 9.35 8.22
C ALA A 84 12.44 10.58 7.32
N HIS A 85 13.46 11.39 7.61
CA HIS A 85 13.82 12.53 6.76
C HIS A 85 14.24 12.10 5.35
N ASN A 86 14.99 11.00 5.22
CA ASN A 86 15.37 10.48 3.91
C ASN A 86 14.15 10.08 3.08
N ILE A 87 13.17 9.40 3.70
CA ILE A 87 11.90 9.05 3.06
C ILE A 87 11.14 10.30 2.60
N ILE A 88 11.03 11.33 3.47
CA ILE A 88 10.36 12.58 3.11
C ILE A 88 11.08 13.25 1.92
N ARG A 89 12.41 13.29 1.93
CA ARG A 89 13.21 13.85 0.83
C ARG A 89 12.95 13.16 -0.51
N MET A 90 12.65 11.87 -0.53
CA MET A 90 12.28 11.14 -1.76
C MET A 90 10.97 11.65 -2.38
N LEU A 91 10.14 12.37 -1.64
CA LEU A 91 8.88 12.96 -2.12
C LEU A 91 9.02 14.46 -2.46
N LEU A 92 10.04 15.14 -1.92
CA LEU A 92 10.27 16.56 -2.17
C LEU A 92 10.63 16.81 -3.65
N GLY A 93 10.10 17.90 -4.21
CA GLY A 93 10.37 18.31 -5.59
C GLY A 93 9.66 17.48 -6.67
N LYS A 94 8.79 16.53 -6.29
CA LYS A 94 7.93 15.84 -7.26
C LYS A 94 6.76 16.72 -7.67
N ASP A 95 6.45 16.72 -8.97
CA ASP A 95 5.31 17.45 -9.50
C ASP A 95 4.00 16.98 -8.87
N LEU A 96 3.08 17.91 -8.62
CA LEU A 96 1.73 17.55 -8.20
C LEU A 96 1.07 16.66 -9.27
N MET A 97 0.51 15.55 -8.82
CA MET A 97 -0.13 14.58 -9.69
C MET A 97 -1.61 14.48 -9.33
N VAL A 98 -2.48 14.71 -10.31
CA VAL A 98 -3.91 14.42 -10.16
C VAL A 98 -4.09 12.90 -10.14
N THR A 99 -4.73 12.40 -9.09
CA THR A 99 -4.99 10.96 -8.95
C THR A 99 -6.08 10.51 -9.92
N LYS A 100 -6.12 9.21 -10.24
CA LYS A 100 -7.10 8.66 -11.17
C LYS A 100 -8.54 8.94 -10.72
N ILE A 101 -8.83 8.78 -9.42
CA ILE A 101 -10.17 9.06 -8.88
C ILE A 101 -10.56 10.54 -9.03
N GLN A 102 -9.64 11.47 -8.79
CA GLN A 102 -9.93 12.90 -8.93
C GLN A 102 -10.25 13.25 -10.38
N ARG A 103 -9.52 12.66 -11.34
CA ARG A 103 -9.84 12.81 -12.77
C ARG A 103 -11.22 12.24 -13.11
N GLN A 104 -11.53 11.03 -12.64
CA GLN A 104 -12.81 10.37 -12.93
C GLN A 104 -14.01 11.16 -12.37
N LEU A 105 -13.91 11.62 -11.12
CA LEU A 105 -14.99 12.37 -10.47
C LEU A 105 -15.16 13.78 -11.03
N VAL A 106 -14.07 14.51 -11.27
CA VAL A 106 -14.13 15.95 -11.57
C VAL A 106 -14.08 16.23 -13.07
N VAL A 107 -13.17 15.56 -13.79
CA VAL A 107 -12.95 15.82 -15.22
C VAL A 107 -13.90 14.99 -16.07
N GLU A 108 -13.99 13.69 -15.77
CA GLU A 108 -14.85 12.76 -16.51
C GLU A 108 -16.31 12.77 -15.98
N SER A 109 -16.57 13.49 -14.87
CA SER A 109 -17.89 13.64 -14.25
C SER A 109 -18.60 12.30 -13.99
N LEU A 110 -17.83 11.26 -13.68
CA LEU A 110 -18.37 9.95 -13.34
C LEU A 110 -18.91 9.96 -11.91
N PRO A 111 -20.07 9.33 -11.66
CA PRO A 111 -20.50 9.06 -10.29
C PRO A 111 -19.55 8.05 -9.64
N LEU A 112 -19.43 8.09 -8.30
CA LEU A 112 -18.43 7.34 -7.55
C LEU A 112 -18.47 5.84 -7.85
N GLU A 113 -19.67 5.26 -7.92
CA GLU A 113 -19.92 3.84 -8.20
C GLU A 113 -19.51 3.40 -9.61
N LYS A 114 -19.29 4.34 -10.55
CA LYS A 114 -18.78 4.07 -11.90
C LYS A 114 -17.27 4.34 -12.04
N THR A 115 -16.62 4.83 -10.98
CA THR A 115 -15.16 4.97 -10.96
C THR A 115 -14.50 3.61 -10.75
N ASP A 116 -13.23 3.49 -11.13
CA ASP A 116 -12.47 2.24 -10.95
C ASP A 116 -12.44 1.81 -9.47
N VAL A 117 -12.32 2.78 -8.57
CA VAL A 117 -12.33 2.55 -7.13
C VAL A 117 -13.71 2.09 -6.66
N GLY A 118 -14.78 2.71 -7.17
CA GLY A 118 -16.15 2.32 -6.85
C GLY A 118 -16.45 0.89 -7.26
N LEU A 119 -15.95 0.45 -8.42
CA LEU A 119 -16.10 -0.93 -8.87
C LEU A 119 -15.32 -1.92 -7.98
N VAL A 120 -14.08 -1.60 -7.60
CA VAL A 120 -13.28 -2.43 -6.69
C VAL A 120 -13.95 -2.57 -5.32
N ILE A 121 -14.44 -1.47 -4.75
CA ILE A 121 -15.15 -1.48 -3.46
C ILE A 121 -16.48 -2.23 -3.55
N GLY A 122 -17.24 -2.02 -4.63
CA GLY A 122 -18.51 -2.70 -4.86
C GLY A 122 -18.34 -4.23 -4.91
N GLN A 123 -17.33 -4.70 -5.64
CA GLN A 123 -17.05 -6.13 -5.76
C GLN A 123 -16.63 -6.75 -4.42
N ASP A 124 -15.77 -6.09 -3.64
CA ASP A 124 -15.40 -6.56 -2.31
C ASP A 124 -16.59 -6.58 -1.35
N LEU A 125 -17.47 -5.57 -1.41
CA LEU A 125 -18.68 -5.55 -0.60
C LEU A 125 -19.62 -6.71 -0.95
N GLU A 126 -19.85 -6.97 -2.24
CA GLU A 126 -20.66 -8.09 -2.72
C GLU A 126 -20.08 -9.44 -2.27
N ASP A 127 -18.76 -9.63 -2.40
CA ASP A 127 -18.08 -10.85 -1.99
C ASP A 127 -18.18 -11.08 -0.47
N ASN A 128 -18.05 -10.03 0.34
CA ASN A 128 -18.21 -10.10 1.80
C ASN A 128 -19.66 -10.38 2.21
N LEU A 129 -20.65 -9.84 1.47
CA LEU A 129 -22.06 -10.14 1.72
C LEU A 129 -22.40 -11.60 1.39
N ARG A 130 -21.88 -12.14 0.28
CA ARG A 130 -22.09 -13.54 -0.11
C ARG A 130 -21.54 -14.50 0.94
N LYS A 131 -20.32 -14.27 1.42
CA LYS A 131 -19.71 -15.10 2.48
C LYS A 131 -20.56 -15.16 3.75
N ARG A 132 -21.13 -14.03 4.18
CA ARG A 132 -22.02 -13.97 5.36
C ARG A 132 -23.39 -14.64 5.16
N GLN A 133 -23.79 -14.92 3.93
CA GLN A 133 -25.05 -15.63 3.64
C GLN A 133 -24.85 -17.15 3.55
N GLU A 134 -23.61 -17.60 3.40
CA GLU A 134 -23.21 -19.02 3.36
C GLU A 134 -22.85 -19.56 4.76
N GLU A 135 -22.70 -18.66 5.75
CA GLU A 135 -22.51 -18.93 7.19
C GLU A 135 -23.85 -18.92 7.95
#